data_AF-A0A851TSE8-F1
#
_entry.id   AF-A0A851TSE8-F1
#
_cell.length_a   1.000
_cell.length_b   1.000
_cell.length_c   1.000
_cell.angle_alpha   90.00
_cell.angle_beta   90.00
_cell.angle_gamma   90.00
#
_symmetry.space_group_name_H-M   'P 1'
#
loop_
_entity.id
_entity.type
_entity.pdbx_description
1 polymer ?
#
loop_
_entity_poly.entity_id
_entity_poly.type
_entity_poly.pdbx_seq_one_letter_code
_entity_poly.pdbx_strand_id
1 'polypeptide(L)'
;PPRLGKSQSGDEEGPLSDKCSRKTLFYLIATLNESFRPDYDFSAAKSHEFSREPSLNWVVNAVNCSLFSAVREDFKALKPLLWDAVDEEICLSECDIYSYNPDLDSDPFGEDGSLWSFNYFFYNKRLKRIVFFTCRSIRS
;
A
#
# COMPACT_ATOMS: atom_id res chain seq x y z
N PRO A 1 48.10 -26.95 3.93
CA PRO A 1 47.79 -25.58 3.40
C PRO A 1 47.94 -25.55 1.86
N PRO A 2 46.92 -25.04 1.14
CA PRO A 2 46.99 -23.66 0.65
C PRO A 2 45.63 -22.91 0.76
N ARG A 3 45.60 -21.71 0.16
CA ARG A 3 44.86 -20.49 0.55
C ARG A 3 43.52 -20.28 -0.16
N LEU A 4 42.63 -19.59 0.56
CA LEU A 4 41.62 -18.58 0.17
C LEU A 4 40.77 -18.78 -1.10
N GLY A 5 39.45 -18.79 -0.88
CA GLY A 5 38.46 -18.16 -1.75
C GLY A 5 37.47 -17.37 -0.88
N LYS A 6 37.56 -16.03 -0.90
CA LYS A 6 36.53 -15.14 -0.36
C LYS A 6 35.42 -15.06 -1.41
N SER A 7 34.22 -15.54 -1.09
CA SER A 7 33.04 -15.28 -1.92
C SER A 7 32.59 -13.84 -1.66
N GLN A 8 32.89 -12.96 -2.61
CA GLN A 8 32.29 -11.65 -2.74
C GLN A 8 30.81 -11.87 -3.11
N SER A 9 29.89 -11.64 -2.16
CA SER A 9 28.48 -11.44 -2.47
C SER A 9 28.40 -10.07 -3.16
N GLY A 10 28.34 -10.09 -4.49
CA GLY A 10 28.04 -8.90 -5.26
C GLY A 10 26.63 -8.44 -4.92
N ASP A 11 26.54 -7.31 -4.23
CA ASP A 11 25.37 -6.43 -4.29
C ASP A 11 25.27 -5.93 -5.73
N GLU A 12 24.75 -6.77 -6.63
CA GLU A 12 24.30 -6.32 -7.94
C GLU A 12 22.91 -5.70 -7.76
N GLU A 13 22.91 -4.41 -7.40
CA GLU A 13 21.80 -3.51 -7.72
C GLU A 13 21.64 -3.48 -9.25
N GLY A 14 20.90 -4.46 -9.77
CA GLY A 14 20.39 -4.41 -11.13
C GLY A 14 19.58 -3.13 -11.37
N PRO A 15 19.49 -2.64 -12.63
CA PRO A 15 18.86 -1.38 -12.95
C PRO A 15 17.41 -1.39 -12.48
N LEU A 16 17.20 -0.57 -11.46
CA LEU A 16 16.03 -0.49 -10.61
C LEU A 16 14.77 -0.34 -11.47
N SER A 17 14.00 -1.42 -11.59
CA SER A 17 12.65 -1.40 -12.13
C SER A 17 11.81 -0.38 -11.34
N ASP A 18 11.54 0.76 -11.98
CA ASP A 18 10.52 1.78 -11.64
C ASP A 18 10.32 2.14 -10.16
N LYS A 19 11.42 2.18 -9.39
CA LYS A 19 11.36 2.33 -7.93
C LYS A 19 10.79 3.70 -7.55
N CYS A 20 9.68 3.64 -6.81
CA CYS A 20 9.15 4.70 -5.95
C CYS A 20 10.30 5.53 -5.35
N SER A 21 10.31 6.85 -5.56
CA SER A 21 11.43 7.70 -5.11
C SER A 21 11.67 7.52 -3.61
N ARG A 22 12.92 7.59 -3.14
CA ARG A 22 13.26 7.51 -1.69
C ARG A 22 12.40 8.46 -0.84
N LYS A 23 12.09 9.64 -1.37
CA LYS A 23 11.22 10.63 -0.73
C LYS A 23 9.77 10.15 -0.63
N THR A 24 9.24 9.55 -1.69
CA THR A 24 7.90 8.96 -1.68
C THR A 24 7.85 7.81 -0.67
N LEU A 25 8.81 6.88 -0.70
CA LEU A 25 8.88 5.77 0.26
C LEU A 25 8.85 6.26 1.71
N PHE A 26 9.61 7.31 2.03
CA PHE A 26 9.57 7.94 3.35
C PHE A 26 8.15 8.41 3.73
N TYR A 27 7.44 9.07 2.81
CA TYR A 27 6.06 9.50 3.06
C TYR A 27 5.09 8.33 3.25
N LEU A 28 5.23 7.25 2.47
CA LEU A 28 4.38 6.06 2.61
C LEU A 28 4.58 5.39 3.97
N ILE A 29 5.84 5.18 4.40
CA ILE A 29 6.19 4.62 5.71
C ILE A 29 5.71 5.51 6.85
N ALA A 30 5.92 6.83 6.75
CA ALA A 30 5.44 7.78 7.75
C ALA A 30 3.91 7.73 7.88
N THR A 31 3.19 7.59 6.76
CA THR A 31 1.73 7.50 6.76
C THR A 31 1.24 6.21 7.44
N LEU A 32 1.89 5.07 7.20
CA LEU A 32 1.59 3.82 7.90
C LEU A 32 1.81 3.96 9.40
N ASN A 33 2.98 4.47 9.80
CA ASN A 33 3.30 4.69 11.21
C ASN A 33 2.28 5.59 11.91
N GLU A 34 1.86 6.70 11.29
CA GLU A 34 0.86 7.58 11.91
C GLU A 34 -0.54 6.96 11.95
N SER A 35 -0.87 6.07 11.00
CA SER A 35 -2.20 5.45 10.93
C SER A 35 -2.40 4.30 11.93
N PHE A 36 -1.32 3.63 12.30
CA PHE A 36 -1.36 2.38 13.07
C PHE A 36 -0.59 2.42 14.39
N ARG A 37 -0.05 3.58 14.77
CA ARG A 37 0.50 3.76 16.11
C ARG A 37 -0.62 3.72 17.16
N PRO A 38 -0.36 3.14 18.34
CA PRO A 38 0.91 2.57 18.80
C PRO A 38 1.10 1.08 18.47
N ASP A 39 0.14 0.45 17.80
CA ASP A 39 0.06 -1.00 17.67
C ASP A 39 1.13 -1.60 16.75
N TYR A 40 1.57 -0.84 15.75
CA TYR A 40 2.52 -1.31 14.74
C TYR A 40 3.63 -0.27 14.43
N ASP A 41 4.82 -0.79 14.11
CA ASP A 41 5.97 0.00 13.66
C ASP A 41 6.44 -0.46 12.27
N PHE A 42 6.37 0.44 11.30
CA PHE A 42 6.74 0.23 9.90
C PHE A 42 8.11 0.83 9.56
N SER A 43 8.88 1.28 10.55
CA SER A 43 10.18 1.94 10.32
C SER A 43 11.20 1.06 9.58
N ALA A 44 11.04 -0.27 9.64
CA ALA A 44 11.88 -1.24 8.94
C ALA A 44 11.29 -1.72 7.58
N ALA A 45 10.13 -1.20 7.16
CA ALA A 45 9.48 -1.60 5.92
C ALA A 45 10.37 -1.30 4.69
N LYS A 46 10.46 -2.27 3.79
CA LYS A 46 11.37 -2.29 2.65
C LYS A 46 10.66 -1.81 1.38
N SER A 47 11.43 -1.26 0.45
CA SER A 47 10.88 -0.70 -0.78
C SER A 47 10.09 -1.70 -1.63
N HIS A 48 10.42 -3.00 -1.57
CA HIS A 48 9.76 -4.03 -2.36
C HIS A 48 8.38 -4.43 -1.82
N GLU A 49 8.07 -4.05 -0.57
CA GLU A 49 6.74 -4.20 0.02
C GLU A 49 5.78 -3.09 -0.48
N PHE A 50 6.29 -2.16 -1.29
CA PHE A 50 5.50 -1.09 -1.89
C PHE A 50 5.51 -1.18 -3.41
N SER A 51 4.34 -1.01 -4.01
CA SER A 51 4.18 -1.03 -5.46
C SER A 51 3.49 0.24 -5.93
N ARG A 52 3.88 0.75 -7.10
CA ARG A 52 3.11 1.79 -7.79
C ARG A 52 2.02 1.11 -8.60
N GLU A 53 0.77 1.55 -8.41
CA GLU A 53 -0.37 0.95 -9.07
C GLU A 53 -0.49 1.42 -10.53
N PRO A 54 -0.94 0.53 -11.44
CA PRO A 54 -0.91 0.80 -12.88
C PRO A 54 -1.95 1.85 -13.31
N SER A 55 -3.09 1.94 -12.64
CA SER A 55 -4.14 2.91 -12.94
C SER A 55 -5.14 3.09 -11.81
N LEU A 56 -5.80 4.24 -11.77
CA LEU A 56 -6.93 4.50 -10.88
C LEU A 56 -8.06 3.48 -11.07
N ASN A 57 -8.40 3.15 -12.32
CA ASN A 57 -9.48 2.20 -12.61
C ASN A 57 -9.19 0.80 -12.05
N TRP A 58 -7.94 0.35 -12.09
CA TRP A 58 -7.53 -0.92 -11.47
C TRP A 58 -7.81 -0.93 -9.97
N VAL A 59 -7.35 0.11 -9.28
CA VAL A 59 -7.50 0.25 -7.82
C VAL A 59 -8.96 0.40 -7.42
N VAL A 60 -9.72 1.25 -8.12
CA VAL A 60 -11.16 1.43 -7.88
C VAL A 60 -11.92 0.11 -8.03
N ASN A 61 -11.62 -0.67 -9.06
CA ASN A 61 -12.26 -1.98 -9.26
C ASN A 61 -11.87 -2.98 -8.15
N ALA A 62 -10.60 -3.05 -7.75
CA ALA A 62 -10.14 -3.91 -6.67
C ALA A 62 -10.82 -3.57 -5.33
N VAL A 63 -10.88 -2.29 -4.97
CA VAL A 63 -11.56 -1.79 -3.77
C VAL A 63 -13.06 -2.07 -3.85
N ASN A 64 -13.71 -1.80 -4.98
CA ASN A 64 -15.14 -2.06 -5.15
C ASN A 64 -15.49 -3.54 -4.99
N CYS A 65 -14.70 -4.45 -5.58
CA CYS A 65 -14.90 -5.89 -5.42
C CYS A 65 -14.75 -6.33 -3.96
N SER A 66 -13.71 -5.82 -3.29
CA SER A 66 -13.44 -6.13 -1.88
C SER A 66 -14.57 -5.65 -0.99
N LEU A 67 -14.94 -4.37 -1.07
CA LEU A 67 -15.99 -3.78 -0.24
C LEU A 67 -17.38 -4.38 -0.55
N PHE A 68 -17.70 -4.66 -1.81
CA PHE A 68 -18.95 -5.37 -2.14
C PHE A 68 -18.99 -6.76 -1.49
N SER A 69 -17.86 -7.48 -1.44
CA SER A 69 -17.76 -8.79 -0.79
C SER A 69 -17.86 -8.76 0.74
N ALA A 70 -17.82 -7.59 1.38
CA ALA A 70 -18.05 -7.41 2.82
C ALA A 70 -19.42 -6.77 3.09
N VAL A 71 -19.70 -5.62 2.47
CA VAL A 71 -20.85 -4.76 2.73
C VAL A 71 -22.10 -5.16 1.92
N ARG A 72 -21.96 -6.01 0.90
CA ARG A 72 -23.06 -6.52 0.06
C ARG A 72 -23.87 -5.38 -0.59
N GLU A 73 -25.19 -5.48 -0.53
CA GLU A 73 -26.14 -4.59 -1.21
C GLU A 73 -26.03 -3.14 -0.75
N ASP A 74 -25.68 -2.90 0.51
CA ASP A 74 -25.48 -1.54 1.05
C ASP A 74 -24.33 -0.81 0.35
N PHE A 75 -23.38 -1.55 -0.23
CA PHE A 75 -22.29 -0.95 -1.00
C PHE A 75 -22.78 -0.21 -2.24
N LYS A 76 -23.95 -0.55 -2.79
CA LYS A 76 -24.50 0.16 -3.96
C LYS A 76 -24.78 1.63 -3.65
N ALA A 77 -25.29 1.92 -2.45
CA ALA A 77 -25.55 3.28 -1.99
C ALA A 77 -24.26 3.97 -1.49
N LEU A 78 -23.37 3.23 -0.82
CA LEU A 78 -22.12 3.77 -0.28
C LEU A 78 -21.09 4.10 -1.35
N LYS A 79 -20.99 3.30 -2.43
CA LYS A 79 -19.96 3.43 -3.46
C LYS A 79 -19.82 4.85 -4.04
N PRO A 80 -20.88 5.53 -4.52
CA PRO A 80 -20.72 6.90 -5.03
C PRO A 80 -20.25 7.86 -3.94
N LEU A 81 -20.84 7.81 -2.74
CA LEU A 81 -20.47 8.68 -1.63
C LEU A 81 -18.99 8.53 -1.23
N LEU A 82 -18.51 7.29 -1.22
CA LEU A 82 -17.11 6.99 -0.94
C LEU A 82 -16.17 7.63 -1.97
N TRP A 83 -16.42 7.38 -3.26
CA TRP A 83 -15.52 7.86 -4.31
C TRP A 83 -15.61 9.37 -4.52
N ASP A 84 -16.80 9.96 -4.36
CA ASP A 84 -16.99 11.41 -4.42
C ASP A 84 -16.21 12.10 -3.27
N ALA A 85 -16.30 11.58 -2.05
CA ALA A 85 -15.58 12.14 -0.90
C ALA A 85 -14.05 12.03 -1.05
N VAL A 86 -13.55 10.90 -1.58
CA VAL A 86 -12.12 10.75 -1.83
C VAL A 86 -11.66 11.70 -2.94
N ASP A 87 -12.40 11.79 -4.05
CA ASP A 87 -12.04 12.67 -5.17
C ASP A 87 -12.06 14.15 -4.80
N GLU A 88 -13.05 14.59 -4.01
CA GLU A 88 -13.13 15.95 -3.49
C GLU A 88 -11.90 16.32 -2.65
N GLU A 89 -11.42 15.39 -1.81
CA GLU A 89 -10.31 15.65 -0.89
C GLU A 89 -8.93 15.59 -1.56
N ILE A 90 -8.76 14.77 -2.60
CA ILE A 90 -7.42 14.45 -3.15
C ILE A 90 -7.26 14.65 -4.66
N CYS A 91 -8.34 14.85 -5.40
CA CYS A 91 -8.36 14.89 -6.86
C CYS A 91 -7.68 13.65 -7.45
N LEU A 92 -8.42 12.54 -7.54
CA LEU A 92 -7.92 11.21 -7.89
C LEU A 92 -7.21 11.18 -9.25
N SER A 93 -7.69 11.99 -10.20
CA SER A 93 -7.11 12.09 -11.55
C SER A 93 -5.67 12.64 -11.57
N GLU A 94 -5.23 13.30 -10.50
CA GLU A 94 -3.89 13.85 -10.35
C GLU A 94 -3.01 13.07 -9.36
N CYS A 95 -3.47 11.91 -8.88
CA CYS A 95 -2.75 11.11 -7.90
C CYS A 95 -1.78 10.12 -8.55
N ASP A 96 -0.60 10.01 -7.95
CA ASP A 96 0.17 8.77 -8.01
C ASP A 96 -0.39 7.81 -6.96
N ILE A 97 -0.67 6.57 -7.36
CA ILE A 97 -1.28 5.57 -6.47
C ILE A 97 -0.26 4.50 -6.12
N TYR A 98 -0.19 4.16 -4.84
CA TYR A 98 0.70 3.13 -4.31
C TYR A 98 -0.06 2.13 -3.46
N SER A 99 0.47 0.93 -3.31
CA SER A 99 0.00 -0.08 -2.36
C SER A 99 1.11 -0.50 -1.41
N TYR A 100 0.74 -0.89 -0.19
CA TYR A 100 1.61 -1.62 0.74
C TYR A 100 1.15 -3.07 0.85
N ASN A 101 2.03 -4.00 0.48
CA ASN A 101 1.81 -5.43 0.45
C ASN A 101 2.98 -6.08 1.23
N PRO A 102 2.83 -6.28 2.55
CA PRO A 102 3.89 -6.85 3.37
C PRO A 102 4.25 -8.26 2.91
N ASP A 103 5.52 -8.63 3.11
CA ASP A 103 5.91 -10.04 3.06
C ASP A 103 5.19 -10.81 4.18
N LEU A 104 4.93 -12.12 3.99
CA LEU A 104 4.21 -12.94 4.99
C LEU A 104 4.85 -12.89 6.39
N ASP A 105 6.18 -12.81 6.45
CA ASP A 105 6.92 -12.75 7.72
C ASP A 105 6.88 -11.36 8.38
N SER A 106 6.47 -10.34 7.63
CA SER A 106 6.42 -8.94 8.05
C SER A 106 4.99 -8.40 8.15
N ASP A 107 3.97 -9.23 7.85
CA ASP A 107 2.58 -8.79 7.80
C ASP A 107 2.03 -8.56 9.22
N PRO A 108 1.82 -7.31 9.64
CA PRO A 108 1.22 -7.01 10.95
C PRO A 108 -0.21 -7.54 11.09
N PHE A 109 -0.86 -7.88 9.97
CA PHE A 109 -2.21 -8.40 9.90
C PHE A 109 -2.26 -9.92 9.63
N GLY A 110 -1.10 -10.58 9.51
CA GLY A 110 -0.97 -11.94 9.00
C GLY A 110 -1.54 -13.05 9.90
N GLU A 111 -1.80 -12.76 11.18
CA GLU A 111 -2.25 -13.78 12.14
C GLU A 111 -3.77 -14.01 12.19
N ASP A 112 -4.60 -13.11 11.67
CA ASP A 112 -6.05 -13.14 11.95
C ASP A 112 -6.93 -13.26 10.72
N GLY A 113 -7.27 -14.51 10.32
CA GLY A 113 -8.53 -14.88 9.67
C GLY A 113 -9.01 -14.03 8.48
N SER A 114 -8.10 -13.25 7.88
CA SER A 114 -8.42 -12.17 6.96
C SER A 114 -8.70 -12.79 5.61
N LEU A 115 -9.90 -12.53 5.08
CA LEU A 115 -10.28 -12.95 3.74
C LEU A 115 -9.54 -12.14 2.68
N TRP A 116 -9.39 -10.86 2.95
CA TRP A 116 -8.66 -9.91 2.13
C TRP A 116 -8.31 -8.67 2.96
N SER A 117 -7.24 -8.01 2.55
CA SER A 117 -6.87 -6.68 3.01
C SER A 117 -6.33 -5.87 1.83
N PHE A 118 -6.41 -4.54 1.92
CA PHE A 118 -5.71 -3.65 1.02
C PHE A 118 -5.22 -2.41 1.79
N ASN A 119 -4.14 -1.82 1.30
CA ASN A 119 -3.53 -0.62 1.87
C ASN A 119 -3.11 0.30 0.72
N TYR A 120 -4.01 1.18 0.28
CA TYR A 120 -3.77 2.08 -0.85
C TYR A 120 -3.43 3.51 -0.40
N PHE A 121 -2.49 4.14 -1.09
CA PHE A 121 -2.10 5.54 -0.89
C PHE A 121 -2.39 6.32 -2.16
N PHE A 122 -3.25 7.33 -2.07
CA PHE A 122 -3.49 8.29 -3.14
C PHE A 122 -2.65 9.53 -2.85
N TYR A 123 -1.52 9.66 -3.56
CA TYR A 123 -0.57 10.75 -3.32
C TYR A 123 -0.70 11.82 -4.40
N ASN A 124 -1.30 12.96 -4.03
CA ASN A 124 -1.31 14.15 -4.86
C ASN A 124 -0.09 15.02 -4.53
N LYS A 125 0.93 14.98 -5.39
CA LYS A 125 2.18 15.73 -5.22
C LYS A 125 1.98 17.25 -5.30
N ARG A 126 1.00 17.72 -6.06
CA ARG A 126 0.67 19.16 -6.19
C ARG A 126 0.06 19.69 -4.90
N LEU A 127 -0.86 18.95 -4.31
CA LEU A 127 -1.48 19.28 -3.01
C LEU A 127 -0.56 18.98 -1.81
N LYS A 128 0.51 18.19 -2.03
CA LYS A 128 1.40 17.66 -0.97
C LYS A 128 0.60 16.87 0.09
N ARG A 129 -0.40 16.10 -0.37
CA ARG A 129 -1.37 15.40 0.48
C ARG A 129 -1.43 13.92 0.10
N ILE A 130 -1.62 13.06 1.11
CA ILE A 130 -1.87 11.63 0.93
C ILE A 130 -3.21 11.31 1.57
N VAL A 131 -4.09 10.65 0.81
CA VAL A 131 -5.20 9.88 1.40
C VAL A 131 -4.73 8.44 1.53
N PHE A 132 -4.75 7.92 2.75
CA PHE A 132 -4.48 6.51 3.02
C PHE A 132 -5.79 5.77 3.22
N PHE A 133 -6.02 4.75 2.40
CA PHE A 133 -7.22 3.93 2.45
C PHE A 133 -6.82 2.47 2.70
N THR A 134 -7.05 2.04 3.94
CA THR A 134 -6.85 0.67 4.38
C THR A 134 -8.17 0.03 4.76
N CYS A 135 -8.34 -1.25 4.43
CA CYS A 135 -9.48 -2.03 4.88
C CYS A 135 -9.09 -3.51 4.92
N ARG A 136 -9.70 -4.25 5.84
CA ARG A 136 -9.61 -5.71 5.92
C ARG A 136 -10.98 -6.30 6.25
N SER A 137 -11.22 -7.52 5.76
CA SER A 137 -12.37 -8.32 6.11
C SER A 137 -11.91 -9.57 6.85
N ILE A 138 -12.40 -9.76 8.07
CA ILE A 138 -12.08 -10.90 8.92
C ILE A 138 -13.25 -11.89 8.96
N ARG A 139 -12.96 -13.20 9.02
CA ARG A 139 -14.00 -14.21 9.27
C ARG A 139 -14.57 -14.03 10.69
N SER A 140 -15.89 -13.88 10.78
CA SER A 140 -16.65 -13.96 12.03
C SER A 140 -16.89 -15.39 12.47
#